data_AF-A0A9X8ZDD8-F1
#
_entry.id   AF-A0A9X8ZDD8-F1
#
_cell.length_a   1.000
_cell.length_b   1.000
_cell.length_c   1.000
_cell.angle_alpha   90.00
_cell.angle_beta   90.00
_cell.angle_gamma   90.00
#
_symmetry.space_group_name_H-M   'P 1'
#
loop_
_entity.id
_entity.type
_entity.pdbx_description
1 polymer ?
#
loop_
_entity_poly.entity_id
_entity_poly.type
_entity_poly.pdbx_seq_one_letter_code
_entity_poly.pdbx_strand_id
1 'polypeptide(L)'
;MFSMDRQANEVFNEGKDSTIFAGSLGMIGNVRYTHLLGNQTEDFWDFYEKNEEEINLAEKQAFATWVADCWKKADGQAITLPAYFSLHDDYESFDLKKNQWVTDDEKWSY
;
A
#
# COMPACT_ATOMS: atom_id res chain seq x y z
N MET A 1 5.13 0.32 -16.41
CA MET A 1 5.07 0.17 -14.94
C MET A 1 6.48 -0.13 -14.47
N PHE A 2 6.97 0.56 -13.44
CA PHE A 2 8.33 0.33 -12.93
C PHE A 2 8.49 -1.09 -12.40
N SER A 3 9.70 -1.62 -12.52
CA SER A 3 10.08 -2.94 -12.05
C SER A 3 11.44 -2.87 -11.36
N MET A 4 11.79 -3.89 -10.58
CA MET A 4 13.11 -4.00 -9.97
C MET A 4 13.90 -5.18 -10.51
N ASP A 5 15.18 -4.95 -10.79
CA ASP A 5 16.13 -6.02 -11.03
C ASP A 5 16.59 -6.69 -9.72
N ARG A 6 17.46 -7.70 -9.82
CA ARG A 6 17.97 -8.44 -8.66
C ARG A 6 18.89 -7.60 -7.77
N GLN A 7 19.27 -6.41 -8.21
CA GLN A 7 20.12 -5.45 -7.53
C GLN A 7 19.30 -4.28 -6.96
N ALA A 8 17.96 -4.35 -7.02
CA ALA A 8 17.04 -3.30 -6.60
C ALA A 8 17.17 -1.98 -7.37
N ASN A 9 17.69 -2.02 -8.61
CA ASN A 9 17.62 -0.86 -9.49
C ASN A 9 16.23 -0.77 -10.12
N GLU A 10 15.75 0.46 -10.27
CA GLU A 10 14.55 0.75 -11.05
C GLU A 10 14.83 0.48 -12.53
N VAL A 11 14.03 -0.41 -13.13
CA VAL A 11 14.13 -0.76 -14.55
C VAL A 11 12.75 -0.66 -15.22
N PHE A 12 12.75 -0.21 -16.47
CA PHE A 12 11.57 -0.26 -17.33
C PHE A 12 11.55 -1.59 -18.07
N ASN A 13 10.68 -2.50 -17.65
CA ASN A 13 10.51 -3.80 -18.31
C ASN A 13 9.03 -4.02 -18.68
N GLU A 14 8.74 -4.01 -19.98
CA GLU A 14 7.44 -4.39 -20.54
C GLU A 14 7.41 -5.85 -21.05
N GLY A 15 8.52 -6.59 -20.88
CA GLY A 15 8.69 -7.97 -21.32
C GLY A 15 8.38 -9.02 -20.24
N LYS A 16 8.49 -10.31 -20.60
CA LYS A 16 8.25 -11.47 -19.73
C LYS A 16 9.53 -12.00 -19.06
N ASP A 17 10.50 -11.15 -18.80
CA ASP A 17 11.75 -11.60 -18.16
C ASP A 17 11.47 -11.99 -16.70
N SER A 18 11.55 -13.29 -16.40
CA SER A 18 11.31 -13.84 -15.07
C SER A 18 12.37 -13.46 -14.03
N THR A 19 13.49 -12.86 -14.47
CA THR A 19 14.55 -12.38 -13.56
C THR A 19 14.27 -10.98 -13.00
N ILE A 20 13.23 -10.32 -13.51
CA ILE A 20 12.84 -8.96 -13.19
C ILE A 20 11.48 -9.01 -12.46
N PHE A 21 11.40 -8.35 -11.30
CA PHE A 21 10.18 -8.33 -10.48
C PHE A 21 9.29 -7.16 -10.91
N ALA A 22 8.30 -7.42 -11.75
CA ALA A 22 7.38 -6.42 -12.27
C ALA A 22 5.91 -6.73 -11.88
N GLY A 23 5.30 -5.82 -11.13
CA GLY A 23 3.85 -5.79 -10.91
C GLY A 23 3.29 -6.82 -9.92
N SER A 24 2.05 -6.58 -9.48
CA SER A 24 1.26 -7.56 -8.74
C SER A 24 0.62 -8.56 -9.71
N LEU A 25 0.66 -9.86 -9.37
CA LEU A 25 0.02 -10.92 -10.16
C LEU A 25 -1.48 -11.10 -9.84
N GLY A 26 -2.06 -10.25 -8.98
CA GLY A 26 -3.44 -10.38 -8.55
C GLY A 26 -3.98 -9.17 -7.78
N MET A 27 -5.31 -9.07 -7.75
CA MET A 27 -6.04 -8.08 -6.97
C MET A 27 -6.22 -8.54 -5.52
N ILE A 28 -6.33 -7.59 -4.59
CA ILE A 28 -6.65 -7.88 -3.19
C ILE A 28 -8.09 -8.39 -3.12
N GLY A 29 -8.30 -9.70 -2.95
CA GLY A 29 -9.63 -10.31 -3.03
C GLY A 29 -10.64 -9.84 -1.97
N ASN A 30 -10.17 -9.23 -0.88
CA ASN A 30 -11.01 -8.73 0.21
C ASN A 30 -11.32 -7.22 0.10
N VAL A 31 -10.79 -6.54 -0.92
CA VAL A 31 -11.06 -5.13 -1.16
C VAL A 31 -12.03 -5.03 -2.33
N ARG A 32 -13.18 -4.40 -2.10
CA ARG A 32 -14.10 -4.07 -3.20
C ARG A 32 -13.50 -2.91 -3.98
N TYR A 33 -13.32 -3.10 -5.28
CA TYR A 33 -12.91 -2.06 -6.20
C TYR A 33 -13.98 -1.88 -7.27
N THR A 34 -14.10 -0.67 -7.79
CA THR A 34 -15.03 -0.34 -8.88
C THR A 34 -14.22 0.00 -10.12
N HIS A 35 -14.69 -0.43 -11.29
CA HIS A 35 -14.16 0.03 -12.56
C HIS A 35 -14.94 1.26 -13.01
N LEU A 36 -14.24 2.33 -13.35
CA LEU A 36 -14.86 3.49 -13.99
C LEU A 36 -15.24 3.12 -15.42
N LEU A 37 -16.52 3.24 -15.75
CA LEU A 37 -16.97 3.24 -17.13
C LEU A 37 -16.61 4.61 -17.72
N GLY A 38 -16.03 4.64 -18.93
CA GLY A 38 -15.39 5.82 -19.52
C GLY A 38 -16.28 7.06 -19.73
N ASN A 39 -17.57 6.98 -19.40
CA ASN A 39 -18.51 8.10 -19.42
C ASN A 39 -18.84 8.68 -18.04
N GLN A 40 -18.24 8.17 -16.95
CA GLN A 40 -18.52 8.58 -15.56
C GLN A 40 -17.34 9.29 -14.89
N THR A 41 -16.32 9.67 -15.67
CA THR A 41 -15.03 10.14 -15.15
C THR A 41 -15.18 11.45 -14.37
N GLU A 42 -15.93 12.43 -14.89
CA GLU A 42 -16.11 13.73 -14.22
C GLU A 42 -16.91 13.58 -12.91
N ASP A 43 -18.09 12.96 -12.94
CA ASP A 43 -18.91 12.72 -11.74
C ASP A 43 -18.15 11.95 -10.64
N PHE A 44 -17.27 11.02 -11.03
CA PHE A 44 -16.43 10.29 -10.09
C PHE A 44 -15.39 11.19 -9.43
N TRP A 45 -14.67 12.00 -10.21
CA TRP A 45 -13.66 12.90 -9.67
C TRP A 45 -14.29 13.97 -8.78
N ASP A 46 -15.43 14.53 -9.19
CA ASP A 46 -16.19 15.49 -8.36
C ASP A 46 -16.61 14.87 -7.02
N PHE A 47 -17.04 13.61 -7.03
CA PHE A 47 -17.34 12.88 -5.80
C PHE A 47 -16.08 12.62 -4.97
N TYR A 48 -15.01 12.14 -5.60
CA TYR A 48 -13.76 11.79 -4.91
C TYR A 48 -13.15 13.02 -4.22
N GLU A 49 -13.00 14.13 -4.93
CA GLU A 49 -12.44 15.38 -4.41
C GLU A 49 -13.31 15.95 -3.28
N LYS A 50 -14.64 15.92 -3.43
CA LYS A 50 -15.56 16.42 -2.40
C LYS A 50 -15.51 15.61 -1.09
N ASN A 51 -15.12 14.34 -1.17
CA ASN A 51 -15.08 13.42 -0.01
C ASN A 51 -13.64 12.95 0.29
N GLU A 52 -12.64 13.69 -0.18
CA GLU A 52 -11.23 13.28 -0.15
C GLU A 52 -10.77 12.84 1.25
N GLU A 53 -11.10 13.60 2.30
CA GLU A 53 -10.66 13.32 3.67
C GLU A 53 -11.19 11.96 4.18
N GLU A 54 -12.48 11.69 3.99
CA GLU A 54 -13.10 10.43 4.42
C GLU A 54 -12.58 9.25 3.62
N ILE A 55 -12.42 9.44 2.31
CA ILE A 55 -11.90 8.42 1.40
C ILE A 55 -10.44 8.10 1.74
N ASN A 56 -9.59 9.11 1.90
CA ASN A 56 -8.17 8.93 2.27
C ASN A 56 -8.03 8.15 3.58
N LEU A 57 -8.84 8.46 4.59
CA LEU A 57 -8.82 7.73 5.86
C LEU A 57 -9.25 6.27 5.68
N ALA A 58 -10.33 6.03 4.92
CA ALA A 58 -10.83 4.69 4.64
C ALA A 58 -9.84 3.85 3.84
N GLU A 59 -9.20 4.43 2.81
CA GLU A 59 -8.18 3.77 1.99
C GLU A 59 -6.94 3.44 2.81
N LYS A 60 -6.43 4.40 3.58
CA LYS A 60 -5.29 4.22 4.48
C LYS A 60 -5.55 3.06 5.45
N GLN A 61 -6.73 2.99 6.05
CA GLN A 61 -7.10 1.88 6.93
C GLN A 61 -7.24 0.54 6.19
N ALA A 62 -7.81 0.53 4.98
CA ALA A 62 -7.97 -0.67 4.18
C ALA A 62 -6.62 -1.30 3.81
N PHE A 63 -5.66 -0.48 3.37
CA PHE A 63 -4.30 -0.95 3.07
C PHE A 63 -3.56 -1.43 4.31
N ALA A 64 -3.58 -0.67 5.41
CA ALA A 64 -2.93 -1.10 6.66
C ALA A 64 -3.47 -2.44 7.16
N THR A 65 -4.80 -2.62 7.12
CA THR A 65 -5.46 -3.89 7.49
C THR A 65 -4.99 -5.04 6.60
N TRP A 66 -4.97 -4.82 5.28
CA TRP A 66 -4.52 -5.84 4.34
C TRP A 66 -3.04 -6.21 4.53
N VAL A 67 -2.16 -5.23 4.74
CA VAL A 67 -0.73 -5.48 4.98
C VAL A 67 -0.52 -6.19 6.31
N ALA A 68 -1.24 -5.84 7.37
CA ALA A 68 -1.19 -6.52 8.67
C ALA A 68 -1.64 -7.99 8.57
N ASP A 69 -2.69 -8.27 7.78
CA ASP A 69 -3.12 -9.64 7.49
C ASP A 69 -2.05 -10.45 6.74
N CYS A 70 -1.40 -9.84 5.75
CA CYS A 70 -0.29 -10.45 5.02
C CYS A 70 0.90 -10.71 5.95
N TRP A 71 1.27 -9.73 6.78
CA TRP A 71 2.32 -9.82 7.78
C TRP A 71 2.07 -10.99 8.74
N LYS A 72 0.85 -11.13 9.24
CA LYS A 72 0.45 -12.24 10.11
C LYS A 72 0.53 -13.60 9.40
N LYS A 73 0.06 -13.70 8.16
CA LYS A 73 0.10 -14.94 7.36
C LYS A 73 1.52 -15.39 7.04
N ALA A 74 2.45 -14.45 6.93
CA ALA A 74 3.87 -14.71 6.67
C ALA A 74 4.69 -14.99 7.94
N ASP A 75 4.04 -15.18 9.10
CA ASP A 75 4.70 -15.31 10.41
C ASP A 75 5.63 -14.12 10.75
N GLY A 76 5.26 -12.92 10.29
CA GLY A 76 6.05 -11.71 10.51
C GLY A 76 6.26 -11.38 12.00
N GLN A 77 5.39 -11.89 12.88
CA GLN A 77 5.54 -11.73 14.33
C GLN A 77 6.83 -12.39 14.88
N ALA A 78 7.43 -13.34 14.17
CA ALA A 78 8.73 -13.92 14.51
C ALA A 78 9.91 -12.94 14.30
N ILE A 79 9.74 -11.89 13.49
CA ILE A 79 10.78 -10.88 13.25
C ILE A 79 10.97 -10.04 14.51
N THR A 80 12.19 -9.91 15.00
CA THR A 80 12.50 -9.18 16.25
C THR A 80 12.62 -7.67 16.05
N LEU A 81 12.97 -7.22 14.85
CA LEU A 81 13.09 -5.80 14.51
C LEU A 81 11.72 -5.10 14.44
N PRO A 82 11.67 -3.76 14.64
CA PRO A 82 10.50 -2.96 14.29
C PRO A 82 10.15 -3.13 12.81
N ALA A 83 8.86 -3.16 12.50
CA ALA A 83 8.37 -3.28 11.13
C ALA A 83 7.18 -2.34 10.94
N TYR A 84 7.24 -1.54 9.87
CA TYR A 84 6.29 -0.48 9.61
C TYR A 84 5.79 -0.55 8.18
N PHE A 85 4.53 -0.18 7.98
CA PHE A 85 3.93 0.10 6.69
C PHE A 85 3.66 1.60 6.59
N SER A 86 4.00 2.23 5.47
CA SER A 86 3.67 3.63 5.21
C SER A 86 3.17 3.80 3.78
N LEU A 87 2.37 4.84 3.58
CA LEU A 87 2.03 5.33 2.25
C LEU A 87 3.07 6.37 1.85
N HIS A 88 3.32 6.50 0.55
CA HIS A 88 4.21 7.53 0.04
C HIS A 88 3.68 8.92 0.43
N ASP A 89 4.56 9.82 0.86
CA ASP A 89 4.25 11.17 1.35
C ASP A 89 3.36 11.27 2.61
N ASP A 90 3.09 10.16 3.32
CA ASP A 90 2.40 10.20 4.61
C ASP A 90 3.40 10.47 5.75
N TYR A 91 2.96 11.24 6.75
CA TYR A 91 3.75 11.54 7.96
C TYR A 91 3.62 10.45 9.04
N GLU A 92 2.66 9.54 8.87
CA GLU A 92 2.44 8.42 9.77
C GLU A 92 2.84 7.09 9.15
N SER A 93 3.25 6.17 10.02
CA SER A 93 3.51 4.78 9.71
C SER A 93 2.62 3.88 10.56
N PHE A 94 2.11 2.79 9.99
CA PHE A 94 1.42 1.75 10.74
C PHE A 94 2.43 0.77 11.32
N ASP A 95 2.52 0.69 12.66
CA ASP A 95 3.34 -0.28 13.38
C ASP A 95 2.71 -1.68 13.27
N LEU A 96 3.35 -2.57 12.50
CA LEU A 96 2.86 -3.93 12.23
C LEU A 96 2.95 -4.87 13.44
N LYS A 97 3.68 -4.47 14.48
CA LYS A 97 3.78 -5.23 15.74
C LYS A 97 2.72 -4.79 16.74
N LYS A 98 2.44 -3.50 16.83
CA LYS A 98 1.46 -2.93 17.76
C LYS A 98 0.06 -2.79 17.16
N ASN A 99 -0.07 -2.87 15.84
CA ASN A 99 -1.30 -2.61 15.09
C ASN A 99 -1.88 -1.21 15.38
N GLN A 100 -1.03 -0.19 15.32
CA GLN A 100 -1.43 1.20 15.54
C GLN A 100 -0.66 2.13 14.61
N TRP A 101 -1.28 3.27 14.27
CA TRP A 101 -0.59 4.37 13.61
C TRP A 101 0.36 5.06 14.59
N VAL A 102 1.53 5.45 14.11
CA VAL A 102 2.52 6.25 14.83
C VAL A 102 3.05 7.33 13.91
N THR A 103 3.34 8.51 14.45
CA THR A 103 3.99 9.57 13.69
C THR A 103 5.46 9.24 13.44
N ASP A 104 6.07 9.89 12.45
CA ASP A 104 7.51 9.78 12.25
C ASP A 104 8.30 10.24 13.49
N ASP A 105 7.85 11.30 14.18
CA ASP A 105 8.51 11.75 15.41
C ASP A 105 8.49 10.67 16.50
N GLU A 106 7.34 10.00 16.71
CA GLU A 106 7.22 8.88 17.67
C GLU A 106 8.05 7.67 17.26
N LYS A 107 8.12 7.40 15.96
CA LYS A 107 8.91 6.29 15.39
C LYS A 107 10.41 6.50 15.57
N TRP A 108 10.88 7.75 15.54
CA TRP A 108 12.29 8.11 15.62
C TRP A 108 12.73 8.66 16.99
N SER A 109 11.84 8.70 18.00
CA SER A 109 12.11 9.29 19.33
C SER A 109 13.01 8.44 20.26
N TYR A 110 13.87 7.57 19.70
CA TYR A 110 14.72 6.64 20.47
C TYR A 110 16.08 7.24 20.87
#